data_AF-A0A224XHZ8-F1
#
_entry.id   AF-A0A224XHZ8-F1
#
_cell.length_a   1.000
_cell.length_b   1.000
_cell.length_c   1.000
_cell.angle_alpha   90.00
_cell.angle_beta   90.00
_cell.angle_gamma   90.00
#
_symmetry.space_group_name_H-M   'P 1'
#
loop_
_entity.id
_entity.type
_entity.pdbx_description
1 polymer ?
#
loop_
_entity_poly.entity_id
_entity_poly.type
_entity_poly.pdbx_seq_one_letter_code
_entity_poly.pdbx_strand_id
1 'polypeptide(L)'
;MDRNTSETQSKFSKVWKCPKYTLIDWYQGTKERQRNTEIQHQLAERILADSERLVEESSEEATKNRREVDHQLQVKIKDIEFTKEQLERQKKQMDLEIDALIAYKHRIETALKSLSANALDICHKCLSFRDCRIGIDLCVDDIEHEIVKETEIITGVNSLLMRTLEQVNEQIRRLRAQNYTLGRDLLDKANVLLIDKHNLLLNENSLNLSIYHGGSALDPATITEAEWSAHTQANIDAATKELNICVPLRAYIDAVLKQVVEDLWNQNDAVNEAFRRRIQEYKTEKSNLERSHFECVRQIDEMKTNILNLEKAIAEKEKFMALAHTRLGNRAHRENVELCRDEAEVYLVDEVNRIRDAVINLQQMLAESNATLRYLLRTQIQLEEDINIKN
;
A
#
# COMPACT_ATOMS: atom_id res chain seq x y z
N MET A 1 -38.50 -117.27 64.41
CA MET A 1 -39.61 -118.24 64.42
C MET A 1 -39.96 -118.52 65.86
N ASP A 2 -41.26 -118.74 66.10
CA ASP A 2 -41.96 -119.15 67.34
C ASP A 2 -42.15 -118.07 68.42
N ARG A 3 -43.29 -117.36 68.45
CA ARG A 3 -44.67 -117.76 68.85
C ARG A 3 -44.81 -118.11 70.34
N ASN A 4 -45.44 -117.23 71.11
CA ASN A 4 -46.76 -117.44 71.73
C ASN A 4 -47.07 -116.31 72.75
N THR A 5 -48.03 -115.45 72.45
CA THR A 5 -49.42 -115.43 72.99
C THR A 5 -49.52 -115.13 74.48
N SER A 6 -50.13 -113.99 74.82
CA SER A 6 -51.37 -113.94 75.62
C SER A 6 -51.74 -112.49 75.92
N GLU A 7 -52.88 -112.04 75.39
CA GLU A 7 -53.58 -110.84 75.83
C GLU A 7 -54.16 -111.05 77.24
N THR A 8 -54.09 -110.02 78.08
CA THR A 8 -55.02 -109.85 79.20
C THR A 8 -55.22 -108.35 79.47
N GLN A 9 -56.50 -107.99 79.54
CA GLN A 9 -57.07 -106.66 79.67
C GLN A 9 -56.69 -105.96 80.99
N SER A 10 -56.57 -104.62 80.97
CA SER A 10 -57.41 -103.72 81.79
C SER A 10 -56.81 -102.30 81.95
N LYS A 11 -57.56 -101.32 81.43
CA LYS A 11 -57.84 -99.96 81.92
C LYS A 11 -56.74 -99.13 82.60
N PHE A 12 -56.46 -98.00 81.92
CA PHE A 12 -56.08 -96.68 82.43
C PHE A 12 -55.09 -96.61 83.61
N SER A 13 -53.83 -96.32 83.29
CA SER A 13 -52.94 -95.63 84.23
C SER A 13 -52.18 -94.50 83.53
N LYS A 14 -52.37 -93.30 84.08
CA LYS A 14 -51.62 -92.04 83.94
C LYS A 14 -50.71 -91.88 82.72
N VAL A 15 -51.15 -91.01 81.81
CA VAL A 15 -50.27 -90.27 80.87
C VAL A 15 -49.15 -89.59 81.65
N TRP A 16 -47.95 -90.16 81.62
CA TRP A 16 -46.72 -89.49 82.04
C TRP A 16 -46.25 -88.59 80.89
N LYS A 17 -46.45 -87.28 81.03
CA LYS A 17 -45.79 -86.29 80.18
C LYS A 17 -44.28 -86.44 80.38
N CYS A 18 -43.57 -86.77 79.30
CA CYS A 18 -42.11 -86.67 79.23
C CYS A 18 -41.65 -85.28 79.68
N PRO A 19 -40.47 -85.17 80.34
CA PRO A 19 -40.15 -84.06 81.21
C PRO A 19 -40.05 -82.75 80.43
N LYS A 20 -40.91 -81.80 80.81
CA LYS A 20 -40.61 -80.37 80.67
C LYS A 20 -39.35 -80.12 81.50
N TYR A 21 -38.35 -79.49 80.88
CA TYR A 21 -37.06 -79.05 81.45
C TYR A 21 -36.96 -79.11 82.99
N THR A 22 -35.92 -79.72 83.56
CA THR A 22 -35.74 -79.68 85.02
C THR A 22 -35.52 -78.24 85.50
N LEU A 23 -35.76 -77.96 86.78
CA LEU A 23 -35.55 -76.61 87.34
C LEU A 23 -34.10 -76.14 87.12
N ILE A 24 -33.14 -77.08 87.11
CA ILE A 24 -31.72 -76.85 86.83
C ILE A 24 -31.50 -76.55 85.34
N ASP A 25 -32.10 -77.32 84.42
CA ASP A 25 -32.05 -77.05 82.96
C ASP A 25 -32.69 -75.70 82.61
N TRP A 26 -33.79 -75.34 83.29
CA TRP A 26 -34.43 -74.03 83.14
C TRP A 26 -33.52 -72.92 83.67
N TYR A 27 -32.87 -73.09 84.83
CA TYR A 27 -31.93 -72.11 85.37
C TYR A 27 -30.70 -71.93 84.47
N GLN A 28 -30.13 -73.03 83.97
CA GLN A 28 -28.97 -73.01 83.07
C GLN A 28 -29.33 -72.41 81.71
N GLY A 29 -30.42 -72.86 81.08
CA GLY A 29 -30.86 -72.34 79.77
C GLY A 29 -31.41 -70.91 79.82
N THR A 30 -31.90 -70.45 80.97
CA THR A 30 -32.27 -69.03 81.19
C THR A 30 -31.02 -68.18 81.41
N LYS A 31 -30.03 -68.67 82.18
CA LYS A 31 -28.75 -67.98 82.39
C LYS A 31 -27.92 -67.89 81.10
N GLU A 32 -27.91 -68.93 80.28
CA GLU A 32 -27.25 -68.92 78.97
C GLU A 32 -27.96 -67.99 77.99
N ARG A 33 -29.30 -67.98 77.94
CA ARG A 33 -30.05 -66.99 77.17
C ARG A 33 -29.79 -65.57 77.63
N GLN A 34 -29.79 -65.30 78.94
CA GLN A 34 -29.43 -63.99 79.48
C GLN A 34 -28.00 -63.59 79.08
N ARG A 35 -27.04 -64.50 79.15
CA ARG A 35 -25.66 -64.24 78.71
C ARG A 35 -25.57 -63.95 77.20
N ASN A 36 -26.29 -64.71 76.37
CA ASN A 36 -26.31 -64.48 74.92
C ASN A 36 -27.01 -63.16 74.58
N THR A 37 -28.11 -62.83 75.25
CA THR A 37 -28.80 -61.55 75.12
C THR A 37 -27.90 -60.39 75.54
N GLU A 38 -27.15 -60.52 76.64
CA GLU A 38 -26.17 -59.53 77.08
C GLU A 38 -25.04 -59.32 76.06
N ILE A 39 -24.48 -60.40 75.49
CA ILE A 39 -23.48 -60.30 74.42
C ILE A 39 -24.05 -59.63 73.17
N GLN A 40 -25.29 -59.93 72.80
CA GLN A 40 -25.96 -59.28 71.66
C GLN A 40 -26.28 -57.81 71.94
N HIS A 41 -26.66 -57.44 73.17
CA HIS A 41 -26.83 -56.05 73.57
C HIS A 41 -25.51 -55.28 73.48
N GLN A 42 -24.42 -55.82 74.04
CA GLN A 42 -23.10 -55.20 73.97
C GLN A 42 -22.60 -55.04 72.52
N LEU A 43 -22.86 -56.03 71.66
CA LEU A 43 -22.55 -55.94 70.23
C LEU A 43 -23.41 -54.88 69.52
N ALA A 44 -24.71 -54.81 69.82
CA ALA A 44 -25.61 -53.82 69.25
C ALA A 44 -25.25 -52.40 69.70
N GLU A 45 -24.94 -52.19 70.99
CA GLU A 45 -24.47 -50.91 71.53
C GLU A 45 -23.16 -50.47 70.85
N ARG A 46 -22.23 -51.41 70.66
CA ARG A 46 -20.99 -51.14 69.92
C ARG A 46 -21.24 -50.77 68.46
N ILE A 47 -22.09 -51.52 67.74
CA ILE A 47 -22.42 -51.24 66.34
C ILE A 47 -23.13 -49.88 66.21
N LEU A 48 -24.05 -49.56 67.13
CA LEU A 48 -24.72 -48.26 67.16
C LEU A 48 -23.72 -47.11 67.39
N ALA A 49 -22.83 -47.25 68.38
CA ALA A 49 -21.79 -46.26 68.65
C ALA A 49 -20.81 -46.10 67.48
N ASP A 50 -20.37 -47.21 66.88
CA ASP A 50 -19.50 -47.19 65.70
C ASP A 50 -20.23 -46.60 64.47
N SER A 51 -21.53 -46.85 64.32
CA SER A 51 -22.36 -46.29 63.23
C SER A 51 -22.58 -44.78 63.42
N GLU A 52 -22.87 -44.34 64.64
CA GLU A 52 -23.04 -42.92 64.97
C GLU A 52 -21.75 -42.14 64.72
N ARG A 53 -20.60 -42.67 65.17
CA ARG A 53 -19.29 -42.09 64.88
C ARG A 53 -19.03 -42.02 63.37
N LEU A 54 -19.31 -43.09 62.63
CA LEU A 54 -19.11 -43.12 61.17
C LEU A 54 -19.99 -42.09 60.44
N VAL A 55 -21.24 -41.89 60.89
CA VAL A 55 -22.15 -40.88 60.33
C VAL A 55 -21.60 -39.47 60.60
N GLU A 56 -21.13 -39.19 61.81
CA GLU A 56 -20.54 -37.91 62.18
C GLU A 56 -19.26 -37.64 61.37
N GLU A 57 -18.29 -38.56 61.39
CA GLU A 57 -17.04 -38.46 60.61
C GLU A 57 -17.31 -38.27 59.12
N SER A 58 -18.25 -39.03 58.54
CA SER A 58 -18.61 -38.90 57.13
C SER A 58 -19.33 -37.57 56.81
N SER A 59 -20.11 -37.03 57.75
CA SER A 59 -20.80 -35.74 57.58
C SER A 59 -19.80 -34.59 57.64
N GLU A 60 -18.88 -34.63 58.61
CA GLU A 60 -17.80 -33.65 58.72
C GLU A 60 -16.90 -33.65 57.48
N GLU A 61 -16.49 -34.83 57.01
CA GLU A 61 -15.65 -34.95 55.81
C GLU A 61 -16.38 -34.46 54.56
N ALA A 62 -17.67 -34.79 54.38
CA ALA A 62 -18.47 -34.30 53.25
C ALA A 62 -18.62 -32.77 53.26
N THR A 63 -18.92 -32.18 54.43
CA THR A 63 -19.06 -30.72 54.55
C THR A 63 -17.74 -29.98 54.36
N LYS A 64 -16.62 -30.56 54.84
CA LYS A 64 -15.27 -30.03 54.60
C LYS A 64 -14.90 -30.07 53.12
N ASN A 65 -15.12 -31.20 52.46
CA ASN A 65 -14.85 -31.35 51.02
C ASN A 65 -15.67 -30.37 50.19
N ARG A 66 -16.95 -30.16 50.53
CA ARG A 66 -17.77 -29.12 49.89
C ARG A 66 -17.14 -27.74 50.05
N ARG A 67 -16.80 -27.33 51.28
CA ARG A 67 -16.23 -26.00 51.56
C ARG A 67 -14.92 -25.78 50.80
N GLU A 68 -14.09 -26.81 50.70
CA GLU A 68 -12.85 -26.75 49.95
C GLU A 68 -13.11 -26.58 48.45
N VAL A 69 -14.01 -27.38 47.86
CA VAL A 69 -14.37 -27.26 46.44
C VAL A 69 -15.00 -25.89 46.12
N ASP A 70 -15.90 -25.39 46.97
CA ASP A 70 -16.49 -24.05 46.81
C ASP A 70 -15.41 -22.96 46.84
N HIS A 71 -14.42 -23.12 47.74
CA HIS A 71 -13.28 -22.20 47.81
C HIS A 71 -12.43 -22.25 46.53
N GLN A 72 -12.09 -23.44 46.04
CA GLN A 72 -11.32 -23.60 44.80
C GLN A 72 -12.07 -23.07 43.57
N LEU A 73 -13.39 -23.27 43.49
CA LEU A 73 -14.23 -22.68 42.44
C LEU A 73 -14.20 -21.14 42.49
N GLN A 74 -14.28 -20.54 43.68
CA GLN A 74 -14.17 -19.08 43.83
C GLN A 74 -12.81 -18.54 43.38
N VAL A 75 -11.73 -19.24 43.70
CA VAL A 75 -10.37 -18.89 43.25
C VAL A 75 -10.31 -18.96 41.73
N LYS A 76 -10.75 -20.08 41.14
CA LYS A 76 -10.70 -20.29 39.68
C LYS A 76 -11.55 -19.27 38.91
N ILE A 77 -12.74 -18.92 39.41
CA ILE A 77 -13.58 -17.86 38.83
C ILE A 77 -12.82 -16.54 38.75
N LYS A 78 -12.13 -16.14 39.83
CA LYS A 78 -11.33 -14.90 39.85
C LYS A 78 -10.17 -14.95 38.85
N ASP A 79 -9.50 -16.09 38.73
CA ASP A 79 -8.39 -16.26 37.78
C ASP A 79 -8.88 -16.16 36.31
N ILE A 80 -10.05 -16.74 36.03
CA ILE A 80 -10.67 -16.64 34.70
C ILE A 80 -11.14 -15.21 34.42
N GLU A 81 -11.74 -14.52 35.39
CA GLU A 81 -12.15 -13.11 35.26
C GLU A 81 -10.94 -12.22 34.95
N PHE A 82 -9.84 -12.38 35.70
CA PHE A 82 -8.60 -11.66 35.46
C PHE A 82 -8.03 -11.92 34.05
N THR A 83 -7.95 -13.18 33.65
CA THR A 83 -7.45 -13.58 32.32
C THR A 83 -8.33 -13.03 31.20
N LYS A 84 -9.65 -13.06 31.39
CA LYS A 84 -10.63 -12.49 30.47
C LYS A 84 -10.44 -10.99 30.30
N GLU A 85 -10.24 -10.24 31.39
CA GLU A 85 -9.95 -8.80 31.31
C GLU A 85 -8.68 -8.51 30.49
N GLN A 86 -7.62 -9.32 30.66
CA GLN A 86 -6.39 -9.16 29.87
C GLN A 86 -6.65 -9.39 28.36
N LEU A 87 -7.39 -10.45 28.03
CA LEU A 87 -7.81 -10.73 26.65
C LEU A 87 -8.68 -9.61 26.05
N GLU A 88 -9.63 -9.07 26.82
CA GLU A 88 -10.48 -7.95 26.38
C GLU A 88 -9.67 -6.69 26.09
N ARG A 89 -8.70 -6.35 26.96
CA ARG A 89 -7.77 -5.24 26.74
C ARG A 89 -6.94 -5.45 25.48
N GLN A 90 -6.38 -6.64 25.31
CA GLN A 90 -5.57 -6.98 24.13
C GLN A 90 -6.37 -6.91 22.84
N LYS A 91 -7.60 -7.47 22.85
CA LYS A 91 -8.50 -7.43 21.71
C LYS A 91 -8.90 -6.00 21.34
N LYS A 92 -9.20 -5.15 22.33
CA LYS A 92 -9.50 -3.73 22.10
C LYS A 92 -8.33 -3.02 21.42
N GLN A 93 -7.10 -3.27 21.85
CA GLN A 93 -5.91 -2.70 21.21
C GLN A 93 -5.76 -3.17 19.76
N MET A 94 -6.06 -4.44 19.49
CA MET A 94 -6.07 -5.03 18.14
C MET A 94 -7.11 -4.38 17.24
N ASP A 95 -8.34 -4.17 17.75
CA ASP A 95 -9.42 -3.51 17.02
C ASP A 95 -9.02 -2.07 16.63
N LEU A 96 -8.45 -1.30 17.57
CA LEU A 96 -7.95 0.06 17.30
C LEU A 96 -6.84 0.10 16.24
N GLU A 97 -5.91 -0.86 16.27
CA GLU A 97 -4.82 -0.89 15.30
C GLU A 97 -5.31 -1.32 13.90
N ILE A 98 -6.30 -2.21 13.82
CA ILE A 98 -6.95 -2.56 12.54
C ILE A 98 -7.60 -1.31 11.93
N ASP A 99 -8.36 -0.54 12.71
CA ASP A 99 -9.00 0.69 12.24
C ASP A 99 -7.96 1.73 11.79
N ALA A 100 -6.86 1.87 12.53
CA ALA A 100 -5.75 2.73 12.16
C ALA A 100 -5.15 2.32 10.81
N LEU A 101 -4.78 1.04 10.62
CA LEU A 101 -4.22 0.57 9.35
C LEU A 101 -5.20 0.68 8.18
N ILE A 102 -6.51 0.55 8.41
CA ILE A 102 -7.52 0.81 7.37
C ILE A 102 -7.49 2.28 6.93
N ALA A 103 -7.33 3.23 7.85
CA ALA A 103 -7.18 4.64 7.51
C ALA A 103 -5.91 4.90 6.68
N TYR A 104 -4.78 4.29 7.06
CA TYR A 104 -3.53 4.37 6.28
C TYR A 104 -3.65 3.73 4.89
N LYS A 105 -4.31 2.56 4.80
CA LYS A 105 -4.65 1.92 3.53
C LYS A 105 -5.41 2.89 2.63
N HIS A 106 -6.44 3.55 3.15
CA HIS A 106 -7.24 4.49 2.38
C HIS A 106 -6.42 5.71 1.89
N ARG A 107 -5.50 6.21 2.72
CA ARG A 107 -4.56 7.27 2.31
C ARG A 107 -3.68 6.85 1.13
N ILE A 108 -3.12 5.63 1.17
CA ILE A 108 -2.31 5.08 0.07
C ILE A 108 -3.17 4.91 -1.20
N GLU A 109 -4.37 4.34 -1.09
CA GLU A 109 -5.29 4.17 -2.22
C GLU A 109 -5.69 5.50 -2.85
N THR A 110 -5.90 6.54 -2.02
CA THR A 110 -6.22 7.89 -2.49
C THR A 110 -5.03 8.49 -3.24
N ALA A 111 -3.81 8.36 -2.70
CA ALA A 111 -2.59 8.83 -3.37
C ALA A 111 -2.38 8.14 -4.73
N LEU A 112 -2.55 6.82 -4.78
CA LEU A 112 -2.50 6.03 -6.02
C LEU A 112 -3.52 6.53 -7.05
N LYS A 113 -4.78 6.69 -6.65
CA LYS A 113 -5.85 7.17 -7.54
C LYS A 113 -5.54 8.56 -8.10
N SER A 114 -5.06 9.48 -7.26
CA SER A 114 -4.70 10.83 -7.71
C SER A 114 -3.57 10.82 -8.72
N LEU A 115 -2.58 9.93 -8.56
CA LEU A 115 -1.44 9.83 -9.46
C LEU A 115 -1.81 9.15 -10.79
N SER A 116 -2.61 8.08 -10.73
CA SER A 116 -3.04 7.32 -11.92
C SER A 116 -4.03 8.03 -12.81
N ALA A 117 -4.68 9.10 -12.33
CA ALA A 117 -5.80 9.71 -13.05
C ALA A 117 -5.38 10.42 -14.34
N ASN A 118 -4.30 11.21 -14.32
CA ASN A 118 -3.95 12.08 -15.46
C ASN A 118 -2.45 12.31 -15.66
N ALA A 119 -1.59 12.07 -14.66
CA ALA A 119 -0.21 12.56 -14.69
C ALA A 119 0.61 11.97 -15.85
N LEU A 120 0.59 10.64 -16.01
CA LEU A 120 1.30 9.97 -17.11
C LEU A 120 0.77 10.35 -18.49
N ASP A 121 -0.56 10.49 -18.62
CA ASP A 121 -1.18 10.89 -19.88
C ASP A 121 -0.77 12.31 -20.30
N ILE A 122 -0.60 13.21 -19.34
CA ILE A 122 -0.10 14.56 -19.60
C ILE A 122 1.35 14.49 -20.07
N CYS A 123 2.24 13.77 -19.38
CA CYS A 123 3.62 13.61 -19.79
C CYS A 123 3.74 13.03 -21.21
N HIS A 124 2.97 11.99 -21.54
CA HIS A 124 2.96 11.40 -22.88
C HIS A 124 2.44 12.36 -23.94
N LYS A 125 1.39 13.14 -23.64
CA LYS A 125 0.89 14.19 -24.57
C LYS A 125 1.96 15.26 -24.80
N CYS A 126 2.66 15.69 -23.75
CA CYS A 126 3.73 16.65 -23.86
C CYS A 126 4.88 16.12 -24.75
N LEU A 127 5.29 14.86 -24.58
CA LEU A 127 6.27 14.23 -25.48
C LEU A 127 5.76 14.17 -26.92
N SER A 128 4.51 13.74 -27.14
CA SER A 128 3.92 13.68 -28.48
C SER A 128 3.86 15.04 -29.16
N PHE A 129 3.58 16.14 -28.44
CA PHE A 129 3.63 17.47 -29.02
C PHE A 129 5.05 17.91 -29.41
N ARG A 130 6.06 17.40 -28.71
CA ARG A 130 7.46 17.67 -29.05
C ARG A 130 7.89 16.91 -30.30
N ASP A 131 7.39 15.68 -30.49
CA ASP A 131 7.59 14.89 -31.71
C ASP A 131 6.99 15.55 -32.97
N CYS A 132 6.04 16.49 -32.80
CA CYS A 132 5.48 17.28 -33.89
C CYS A 132 6.35 18.48 -34.32
N ARG A 133 7.48 18.75 -33.66
CA ARG A 133 8.40 19.81 -34.09
C ARG A 133 9.05 19.47 -35.42
N ILE A 134 9.45 20.49 -36.19
CA ILE A 134 9.88 20.36 -37.58
C ILE A 134 11.36 20.74 -37.72
N GLY A 135 12.10 19.99 -38.53
CA GLY A 135 13.47 20.34 -38.90
C GLY A 135 14.42 20.35 -37.69
N ILE A 136 15.22 21.41 -37.57
CA ILE A 136 16.22 21.53 -36.49
C ILE A 136 15.59 21.71 -35.10
N ASP A 137 14.32 22.13 -35.04
CA ASP A 137 13.57 22.27 -33.79
C ASP A 137 13.12 20.93 -33.20
N LEU A 138 13.13 19.85 -33.98
CA LEU A 138 12.99 18.48 -33.49
C LEU A 138 14.31 18.03 -32.84
N CYS A 139 14.60 18.60 -31.68
CA CYS A 139 15.78 18.31 -30.89
C CYS A 139 15.40 17.81 -29.50
N VAL A 140 16.19 16.88 -28.98
CA VAL A 140 16.12 16.47 -27.57
C VAL A 140 16.68 17.64 -26.74
N ASP A 141 15.82 18.29 -25.96
CA ASP A 141 16.19 19.40 -25.08
C ASP A 141 15.93 19.04 -23.61
N ASP A 142 16.30 19.94 -22.70
CA ASP A 142 16.13 19.77 -21.26
C ASP A 142 14.69 19.43 -20.87
N ILE A 143 13.68 19.99 -21.56
CA ILE A 143 12.27 19.68 -21.26
C ILE A 143 12.00 18.20 -21.50
N GLU A 144 12.48 17.65 -22.62
CA GLU A 144 12.27 16.24 -22.93
C GLU A 144 12.89 15.33 -21.87
N HIS A 145 14.12 15.66 -21.45
CA HIS A 145 14.81 14.92 -20.42
C HIS A 145 14.04 14.95 -19.09
N GLU A 146 13.56 16.13 -18.68
CA GLU A 146 12.80 16.28 -17.45
C GLU A 146 11.40 15.64 -17.52
N ILE A 147 10.72 15.62 -18.67
CA ILE A 147 9.44 14.90 -18.82
C ILE A 147 9.64 13.38 -18.79
N VAL A 148 10.69 12.86 -19.46
CA VAL A 148 11.01 11.43 -19.39
C VAL A 148 11.29 11.03 -17.93
N LYS A 149 12.11 11.82 -17.23
CA LYS A 149 12.38 11.62 -15.80
C LYS A 149 11.11 11.73 -14.95
N GLU A 150 10.17 12.63 -15.28
CA GLU A 150 8.87 12.71 -14.63
C GLU A 150 8.05 11.43 -14.80
N THR A 151 8.04 10.83 -16.00
CA THR A 151 7.36 9.53 -16.21
C THR A 151 8.02 8.39 -15.41
N GLU A 152 9.35 8.36 -15.33
CA GLU A 152 10.10 7.41 -14.49
C GLU A 152 9.79 7.58 -13.00
N ILE A 153 9.74 8.82 -12.50
CA ILE A 153 9.40 9.10 -11.10
C ILE A 153 7.95 8.69 -10.82
N ILE A 154 6.99 9.05 -11.67
CA ILE A 154 5.58 8.70 -11.48
C ILE A 154 5.39 7.17 -11.48
N THR A 155 6.05 6.44 -12.38
CA THR A 155 5.98 4.97 -12.42
C THR A 155 6.65 4.34 -11.20
N GLY A 156 7.81 4.85 -10.79
CA GLY A 156 8.51 4.44 -9.56
C GLY A 156 7.66 4.63 -8.31
N VAL A 157 7.05 5.81 -8.14
CA VAL A 157 6.14 6.13 -7.04
C VAL A 157 4.93 5.19 -7.03
N ASN A 158 4.29 4.97 -8.18
CA ASN A 158 3.16 4.03 -8.27
C ASN A 158 3.55 2.62 -7.79
N SER A 159 4.72 2.13 -8.21
CA SER A 159 5.22 0.82 -7.79
C SER A 159 5.49 0.75 -6.28
N LEU A 160 6.08 1.81 -5.70
CA LEU A 160 6.37 1.90 -4.27
C LEU A 160 5.09 1.91 -3.43
N LEU A 161 4.10 2.71 -3.83
CA LEU A 161 2.82 2.79 -3.15
C LEU A 161 2.03 1.48 -3.26
N MET A 162 2.05 0.80 -4.41
CA MET A 162 1.42 -0.52 -4.56
C MET A 162 2.04 -1.59 -3.65
N ARG A 163 3.37 -1.64 -3.56
CA ARG A 163 4.08 -2.58 -2.66
C ARG A 163 3.77 -2.26 -1.20
N THR A 164 3.71 -0.99 -0.85
CA THR A 164 3.34 -0.56 0.52
C THR A 164 1.89 -0.93 0.85
N LEU A 165 0.98 -0.78 -0.11
CA LEU A 165 -0.42 -1.18 0.03
C LEU A 165 -0.56 -2.70 0.26
N GLU A 166 0.22 -3.51 -0.45
CA GLU A 166 0.24 -4.96 -0.27
C GLU A 166 0.71 -5.34 1.14
N GLN A 167 1.78 -4.73 1.64
CA GLN A 167 2.27 -4.94 3.01
C GLN A 167 1.21 -4.59 4.06
N VAL A 168 0.52 -3.45 3.89
CA VAL A 168 -0.56 -3.03 4.79
C VAL A 168 -1.73 -4.01 4.76
N ASN A 169 -2.15 -4.46 3.58
CA ASN A 169 -3.24 -5.43 3.45
C ASN A 169 -2.91 -6.76 4.15
N GLU A 170 -1.69 -7.25 3.99
CA GLU A 170 -1.24 -8.48 4.66
C GLU A 170 -1.19 -8.29 6.18
N GLN A 171 -0.71 -7.14 6.67
CA GLN A 171 -0.71 -6.87 8.11
C GLN A 171 -2.14 -6.80 8.67
N ILE A 172 -3.07 -6.12 7.99
CA ILE A 172 -4.49 -6.10 8.38
C ILE A 172 -5.07 -7.51 8.44
N ARG A 173 -4.74 -8.37 7.48
CA ARG A 173 -5.19 -9.77 7.47
C ARG A 173 -4.68 -10.53 8.69
N ARG A 174 -3.40 -10.38 9.05
CA ARG A 174 -2.79 -11.02 10.23
C ARG A 174 -3.43 -10.55 11.53
N LEU A 175 -3.63 -9.24 11.68
CA LEU A 175 -4.31 -8.67 12.85
C LEU A 175 -5.73 -9.23 12.99
N ARG A 176 -6.50 -9.31 11.90
CA ARG A 176 -7.85 -9.90 11.91
C ARG A 176 -7.86 -11.37 12.31
N ALA A 177 -6.88 -12.15 11.84
CA ALA A 177 -6.75 -13.56 12.22
C ALA A 177 -6.47 -13.70 13.72
N GLN A 178 -5.53 -12.93 14.27
CA GLN A 178 -5.25 -12.96 15.71
C GLN A 178 -6.40 -12.42 16.56
N ASN A 179 -7.10 -11.39 16.07
CA ASN A 179 -8.29 -10.85 16.72
C ASN A 179 -9.40 -11.92 16.85
N TYR A 180 -9.59 -12.74 15.81
CA TYR A 180 -10.50 -13.87 15.85
C TYR A 180 -10.10 -14.91 16.89
N THR A 181 -8.80 -15.26 16.97
CA THR A 181 -8.28 -16.19 17.99
C THR A 181 -8.55 -15.69 19.40
N LEU A 182 -8.26 -14.41 19.67
CA LEU A 182 -8.58 -13.78 20.97
C LEU A 182 -10.09 -13.80 21.26
N GLY A 183 -10.91 -13.56 20.25
CA GLY A 183 -12.38 -13.61 20.37
C GLY A 183 -12.90 -15.02 20.70
N ARG A 184 -12.26 -16.07 20.17
CA ARG A 184 -12.58 -17.46 20.52
C ARG A 184 -12.21 -17.78 21.96
N ASP A 185 -11.00 -17.43 22.38
CA ASP A 185 -10.56 -17.65 23.77
C ASP A 185 -11.48 -16.91 24.76
N LEU A 186 -11.87 -15.67 24.45
CA LEU A 186 -12.85 -14.92 25.25
C LEU A 186 -14.21 -15.61 25.39
N LEU A 187 -14.72 -16.21 24.30
CA LEU A 187 -15.98 -16.95 24.32
C LEU A 187 -15.88 -18.18 25.21
N ASP A 188 -14.78 -18.92 25.11
CA ASP A 188 -14.53 -20.11 25.92
C ASP A 188 -14.44 -19.73 27.40
N LYS A 189 -13.69 -18.69 27.75
CA LYS A 189 -13.59 -18.17 29.13
C LYS A 189 -14.96 -17.70 29.66
N ALA A 190 -15.78 -17.06 28.84
CA ALA A 190 -17.13 -16.65 29.23
C ALA A 190 -18.06 -17.84 29.52
N ASN A 191 -17.95 -18.91 28.72
CA ASN A 191 -18.71 -20.14 28.95
C ASN A 191 -18.28 -20.84 30.25
N VAL A 192 -16.98 -20.93 30.52
CA VAL A 192 -16.48 -21.50 31.78
C VAL A 192 -16.97 -20.70 32.99
N LEU A 193 -16.92 -19.36 32.94
CA LEU A 193 -17.46 -18.52 34.02
C LEU A 193 -18.95 -18.76 34.27
N LEU A 194 -19.74 -19.00 33.22
CA LEU A 194 -21.17 -19.30 33.37
C LEU A 194 -21.37 -20.61 34.11
N ILE A 195 -20.62 -21.66 33.73
CA ILE A 195 -20.69 -22.99 34.34
C ILE A 195 -20.25 -22.94 35.80
N ASP A 196 -19.07 -22.36 36.09
CA ASP A 196 -18.51 -22.36 37.44
C ASP A 196 -19.31 -21.48 38.41
N LYS A 197 -19.83 -20.34 37.94
CA LYS A 197 -20.75 -19.51 38.75
C LYS A 197 -22.05 -20.24 39.02
N HIS A 198 -22.58 -21.01 38.07
CA HIS A 198 -23.77 -21.82 38.30
C HIS A 198 -23.50 -22.92 39.33
N ASN A 199 -22.38 -23.64 39.19
CA ASN A 199 -21.98 -24.70 40.13
C ASN A 199 -21.82 -24.17 41.56
N LEU A 200 -21.24 -22.98 41.72
CA LEU A 200 -21.09 -22.32 43.03
C LEU A 200 -22.44 -21.95 43.69
N LEU A 201 -23.52 -21.81 42.92
CA LEU A 201 -24.86 -21.55 43.45
C LEU A 201 -25.57 -22.83 43.91
N LEU A 202 -25.10 -24.00 43.49
CA LEU A 202 -25.67 -25.28 43.89
C LEU A 202 -25.31 -25.61 45.35
N ASN A 203 -26.25 -26.22 46.05
CA ASN A 203 -26.09 -26.78 47.38
C ASN A 203 -26.83 -28.12 47.48
N GLU A 204 -26.66 -28.87 48.56
CA GLU A 204 -27.20 -30.24 48.69
C GLU A 204 -28.74 -30.32 48.64
N ASN A 205 -29.44 -29.20 48.84
CA ASN A 205 -30.90 -29.10 48.79
C ASN A 205 -31.42 -28.56 47.46
N SER A 206 -30.54 -28.38 46.47
CA SER A 206 -30.92 -27.83 45.16
C SER A 206 -31.82 -28.79 44.39
N LEU A 207 -32.75 -28.24 43.61
CA LEU A 207 -33.61 -29.03 42.73
C LEU A 207 -32.77 -29.62 41.58
N ASN A 208 -33.10 -30.85 41.15
CA ASN A 208 -32.43 -31.59 40.06
C ASN A 208 -31.01 -32.12 40.34
N LEU A 209 -30.61 -32.29 41.60
CA LEU A 209 -29.44 -33.09 41.91
C LEU A 209 -29.70 -34.57 41.59
N SER A 210 -28.72 -35.25 40.99
CA SER A 210 -28.81 -36.68 40.68
C SER A 210 -27.46 -37.36 40.84
N ILE A 211 -27.49 -38.65 41.20
CA ILE A 211 -26.30 -39.48 41.25
C ILE A 211 -26.06 -40.02 39.84
N TYR A 212 -24.85 -39.83 39.32
CA TYR A 212 -24.48 -40.37 38.02
C TYR A 212 -24.35 -41.90 38.09
N HIS A 213 -25.10 -42.60 37.23
CA HIS A 213 -25.12 -44.07 37.13
C HIS A 213 -24.55 -44.59 35.81
N GLY A 214 -23.87 -43.75 35.02
CA GLY A 214 -23.27 -44.17 33.76
C GLY A 214 -21.98 -44.98 33.96
N GLY A 215 -21.59 -45.75 32.94
CA GLY A 215 -20.41 -46.62 32.98
C GLY A 215 -19.07 -45.92 32.68
N SER A 216 -19.07 -44.61 32.40
CA SER A 216 -17.86 -43.83 32.08
C SER A 216 -17.45 -42.95 33.26
N ALA A 217 -16.15 -42.75 33.47
CA ALA A 217 -15.66 -41.84 34.50
C ALA A 217 -16.04 -40.39 34.18
N LEU A 218 -16.43 -39.61 35.20
CA LEU A 218 -16.75 -38.17 35.11
C LEU A 218 -15.49 -37.27 35.20
N ASP A 219 -14.35 -37.77 34.72
CA ASP A 219 -13.09 -37.03 34.68
C ASP A 219 -12.49 -37.06 33.26
N PRO A 220 -13.05 -36.26 32.33
CA PRO A 220 -12.54 -36.16 30.97
C PRO A 220 -11.39 -35.14 30.84
N ALA A 221 -10.89 -34.57 31.94
CA ALA A 221 -9.88 -33.50 31.88
C ALA A 221 -8.55 -34.05 31.34
N THR A 222 -8.03 -33.40 30.29
CA THR A 222 -6.80 -33.84 29.59
C THR A 222 -5.69 -32.80 29.62
N ILE A 223 -5.99 -31.58 30.08
CA ILE A 223 -5.05 -30.46 30.14
C ILE A 223 -4.82 -30.04 31.59
N THR A 224 -3.59 -29.62 31.87
CA THR A 224 -3.18 -29.07 33.17
C THR A 224 -3.45 -27.57 33.26
N GLU A 225 -3.48 -27.04 34.49
CA GLU A 225 -3.63 -25.59 34.74
C GLU A 225 -2.52 -24.78 34.06
N ALA A 226 -1.28 -25.31 34.07
CA ALA A 226 -0.15 -24.68 33.41
C ALA A 226 -0.34 -24.60 31.89
N GLU A 227 -0.86 -25.66 31.25
CA GLU A 227 -1.16 -25.66 29.81
C GLU A 227 -2.31 -24.70 29.46
N TRP A 228 -3.35 -24.62 30.30
CA TRP A 228 -4.44 -23.66 30.13
C TRP A 228 -3.92 -22.21 30.19
N SER A 229 -3.09 -21.88 31.18
CA SER A 229 -2.50 -20.55 31.33
C SER A 229 -1.57 -20.23 30.15
N ALA A 230 -0.72 -21.18 29.76
CA ALA A 230 0.20 -21.03 28.64
C ALA A 230 -0.51 -20.80 27.30
N HIS A 231 -1.66 -21.45 27.06
CA HIS A 231 -2.45 -21.25 25.85
C HIS A 231 -2.92 -19.79 25.71
N THR A 232 -3.53 -19.23 26.76
CA THR A 232 -4.00 -17.84 26.71
C THR A 232 -2.85 -16.85 26.68
N GLN A 233 -1.76 -17.10 27.41
CA GLN A 233 -0.57 -16.25 27.33
C GLN A 233 0.04 -16.25 25.92
N ALA A 234 0.12 -17.40 25.26
CA ALA A 234 0.62 -17.50 23.88
C ALA A 234 -0.24 -16.69 22.90
N ASN A 235 -1.56 -16.66 23.08
CA ASN A 235 -2.46 -15.83 22.27
C ASN A 235 -2.20 -14.32 22.48
N ILE A 236 -1.98 -13.90 23.74
CA ILE A 236 -1.64 -12.51 24.09
C ILE A 236 -0.27 -12.11 23.51
N ASP A 237 0.73 -12.98 23.61
CA ASP A 237 2.07 -12.73 23.10
C ASP A 237 2.08 -12.64 21.57
N ALA A 238 1.36 -13.54 20.89
CA ALA A 238 1.20 -13.50 19.44
C ALA A 238 0.50 -12.21 18.99
N ALA A 239 -0.55 -11.79 19.68
CA ALA A 239 -1.22 -10.52 19.42
C ALA A 239 -0.30 -9.32 19.62
N THR A 240 0.48 -9.32 20.71
CA THR A 240 1.44 -8.24 21.02
C THR A 240 2.53 -8.15 19.96
N LYS A 241 3.02 -9.29 19.47
CA LYS A 241 4.00 -9.34 18.38
C LYS A 241 3.47 -8.67 17.11
N GLU A 242 2.23 -8.96 16.71
CA GLU A 242 1.63 -8.32 15.53
C GLU A 242 1.42 -6.82 15.73
N LEU A 243 0.99 -6.39 16.92
CA LEU A 243 0.85 -4.97 17.26
C LEU A 243 2.19 -4.20 17.17
N ASN A 244 3.27 -4.81 17.64
CA ASN A 244 4.61 -4.22 17.61
C ASN A 244 5.13 -3.99 16.17
N ILE A 245 4.64 -4.75 15.19
CA ILE A 245 4.98 -4.56 13.76
C ILE A 245 4.25 -3.33 13.19
N CYS A 246 3.07 -2.99 13.72
CA CYS A 246 2.21 -1.97 13.12
C CYS A 246 2.72 -0.54 13.35
N VAL A 247 3.32 -0.26 14.50
CA VAL A 247 3.89 1.07 14.83
C VAL A 247 4.96 1.52 13.80
N PRO A 248 6.04 0.74 13.55
CA PRO A 248 7.01 1.12 12.54
C PRO A 248 6.43 1.11 11.13
N LEU A 249 5.45 0.24 10.84
CA LEU A 249 4.75 0.24 9.54
C LEU A 249 4.01 1.55 9.31
N ARG A 250 3.28 2.08 10.29
CA ARG A 250 2.60 3.38 10.19
C ARG A 250 3.58 4.53 9.95
N ALA A 251 4.67 4.56 10.72
CA ALA A 251 5.73 5.56 10.56
C ALA A 251 6.38 5.49 9.16
N TYR A 252 6.63 4.27 8.67
CA TYR A 252 7.14 4.04 7.32
C TYR A 252 6.17 4.55 6.24
N ILE A 253 4.86 4.28 6.36
CA ILE A 253 3.87 4.78 5.40
C ILE A 253 3.83 6.31 5.38
N ASP A 254 3.86 6.97 6.55
CA ASP A 254 3.90 8.43 6.62
C ASP A 254 5.16 9.00 5.95
N ALA A 255 6.32 8.38 6.18
CA ALA A 255 7.58 8.76 5.54
C ALA A 255 7.52 8.58 4.01
N VAL A 256 7.01 7.43 3.54
CA VAL A 256 6.83 7.16 2.10
C VAL A 256 5.90 8.17 1.45
N LEU A 257 4.73 8.43 2.04
CA LEU A 257 3.78 9.40 1.49
C LEU A 257 4.38 10.81 1.44
N LYS A 258 5.14 11.21 2.46
CA LYS A 258 5.83 12.50 2.47
C LYS A 258 6.89 12.59 1.38
N GLN A 259 7.75 11.56 1.27
CA GLN A 259 8.80 11.51 0.27
C GLN A 259 8.23 11.55 -1.15
N VAL A 260 7.17 10.77 -1.41
CA VAL A 260 6.48 10.76 -2.70
C VAL A 260 5.99 12.15 -3.09
N VAL A 261 5.39 12.87 -2.15
CA VAL A 261 4.91 14.23 -2.42
C VAL A 261 6.08 15.14 -2.75
N GLU A 262 7.16 15.09 -1.96
CA GLU A 262 8.37 15.91 -2.18
C GLU A 262 9.03 15.62 -3.53
N ASP A 263 9.20 14.35 -3.90
CA ASP A 263 9.80 13.93 -5.18
C ASP A 263 8.97 14.44 -6.38
N LEU A 264 7.64 14.34 -6.30
CA LEU A 264 6.74 14.81 -7.36
C LEU A 264 6.77 16.34 -7.48
N TRP A 265 6.79 17.07 -6.36
CA TRP A 265 6.90 18.54 -6.39
C TRP A 265 8.22 19.00 -6.98
N ASN A 266 9.33 18.41 -6.52
CA ASN A 266 10.66 18.74 -7.03
C ASN A 266 10.77 18.48 -8.53
N GLN A 267 10.20 17.38 -9.01
CA GLN A 267 10.21 17.09 -10.44
C GLN A 267 9.28 18.02 -11.23
N ASN A 268 8.11 18.38 -10.70
CA ASN A 268 7.22 19.35 -11.34
C ASN A 268 7.90 20.72 -11.48
N ASP A 269 8.62 21.16 -10.46
CA ASP A 269 9.39 22.41 -10.49
C ASP A 269 10.52 22.35 -11.53
N ALA A 270 11.24 21.23 -11.61
CA ALA A 270 12.29 21.02 -12.62
C ALA A 270 11.75 21.09 -14.05
N VAL A 271 10.65 20.40 -14.34
CA VAL A 271 9.98 20.41 -15.65
C VAL A 271 9.50 21.83 -15.99
N ASN A 272 8.83 22.50 -15.05
CA ASN A 272 8.35 23.87 -15.25
C ASN A 272 9.48 24.87 -15.49
N GLU A 273 10.61 24.71 -14.80
CA GLU A 273 11.79 25.55 -15.01
C GLU A 273 12.43 25.31 -16.37
N ALA A 274 12.54 24.05 -16.81
CA ALA A 274 12.99 23.73 -18.16
C ALA A 274 12.07 24.36 -19.22
N PHE A 275 10.75 24.30 -19.03
CA PHE A 275 9.78 24.97 -19.91
C PHE A 275 9.98 26.48 -19.94
N ARG A 276 10.08 27.14 -18.77
CA ARG A 276 10.29 28.60 -18.69
C ARG A 276 11.55 29.03 -19.44
N ARG A 277 12.67 28.33 -19.22
CA ARG A 277 13.94 28.60 -19.88
C ARG A 277 13.82 28.45 -21.39
N ARG A 278 13.31 27.32 -21.87
CA ARG A 278 13.20 27.04 -23.31
C ARG A 278 12.24 28.00 -24.02
N ILE A 279 11.12 28.35 -23.40
CA ILE A 279 10.18 29.35 -23.95
C ILE A 279 10.88 30.71 -24.08
N GLN A 280 11.70 31.09 -23.10
CA GLN A 280 12.46 32.34 -23.17
C GLN A 280 13.51 32.31 -24.29
N GLU A 281 14.23 31.20 -24.45
CA GLU A 281 15.18 30.99 -25.56
C GLU A 281 14.47 31.11 -26.93
N TYR A 282 13.33 30.44 -27.11
CA TYR A 282 12.55 30.50 -28.35
C TYR A 282 12.08 31.93 -28.66
N LYS A 283 11.61 32.67 -27.65
CA LYS A 283 11.20 34.07 -27.82
C LYS A 283 12.38 34.95 -28.24
N THR A 284 13.52 34.82 -27.56
CA THR A 284 14.72 35.58 -27.89
C THR A 284 15.21 35.27 -29.31
N GLU A 285 15.22 33.99 -29.69
CA GLU A 285 15.65 33.58 -31.03
C GLU A 285 14.69 34.08 -32.11
N LYS A 286 13.37 33.98 -31.89
CA LYS A 286 12.38 34.55 -32.81
C LYS A 286 12.59 36.06 -33.01
N SER A 287 12.77 36.82 -31.93
CA SER A 287 13.04 38.26 -32.03
C SER A 287 14.35 38.57 -32.76
N ASN A 288 15.36 37.71 -32.66
CA ASN A 288 16.60 37.84 -33.43
C ASN A 288 16.38 37.59 -34.93
N LEU A 289 15.59 36.57 -35.28
CA LEU A 289 15.22 36.27 -36.67
C LEU A 289 14.37 37.40 -37.27
N GLU A 290 13.36 37.89 -36.56
CA GLU A 290 12.52 39.02 -37.00
C GLU A 290 13.35 40.29 -37.25
N ARG A 291 14.31 40.58 -36.36
CA ARG A 291 15.25 41.70 -36.55
C ARG A 291 16.15 41.51 -37.77
N SER A 292 16.63 40.28 -37.99
CA SER A 292 17.47 39.95 -39.15
C SER A 292 16.68 40.01 -40.46
N HIS A 293 15.41 39.59 -40.43
CA HIS A 293 14.48 39.71 -41.56
C HIS A 293 14.24 41.17 -41.92
N PHE A 294 13.93 42.02 -40.94
CA PHE A 294 13.76 43.46 -41.15
C PHE A 294 14.99 44.10 -41.81
N GLU A 295 16.18 43.77 -41.32
CA GLU A 295 17.43 44.28 -41.89
C GLU A 295 17.69 43.76 -43.30
N CYS A 296 17.38 42.49 -43.58
CA CYS A 296 17.46 41.91 -44.92
C CYS A 296 16.53 42.62 -45.91
N VAL A 297 15.28 42.89 -45.51
CA VAL A 297 14.31 43.64 -46.36
C VAL A 297 14.80 45.05 -46.64
N ARG A 298 15.34 45.75 -45.62
CA ARG A 298 15.96 47.07 -45.81
C ARG A 298 17.08 47.05 -46.85
N GLN A 299 18.00 46.08 -46.73
CA GLN A 299 19.12 45.91 -47.67
C GLN A 299 18.65 45.55 -49.09
N ILE A 300 17.56 44.78 -49.23
CA ILE A 300 16.95 44.46 -50.53
C ILE A 300 16.48 45.74 -51.22
N ASP A 301 15.81 46.63 -50.51
CA ASP A 301 15.28 47.87 -51.10
C ASP A 301 16.41 48.88 -51.43
N GLU A 302 17.44 48.96 -50.58
CA GLU A 302 18.67 49.71 -50.88
C GLU A 302 19.37 49.16 -52.13
N MET A 303 19.46 47.83 -52.27
CA MET A 303 20.10 47.18 -53.42
C MET A 303 19.31 47.39 -54.72
N LYS A 304 17.97 47.30 -54.68
CA LYS A 304 17.11 47.64 -55.83
C LYS A 304 17.32 49.09 -56.28
N THR A 305 17.40 50.02 -55.32
CA THR A 305 17.67 51.44 -55.61
C THR A 305 19.05 51.63 -56.23
N ASN A 306 20.07 50.92 -55.71
CA ASN A 306 21.42 50.95 -56.26
C ASN A 306 21.48 50.41 -57.71
N ILE A 307 20.79 49.30 -58.00
CA ILE A 307 20.68 48.74 -59.35
C ILE A 307 20.07 49.75 -60.32
N LEU A 308 18.96 50.40 -59.97
CA LEU A 308 18.34 51.44 -60.81
C LEU A 308 19.30 52.63 -61.07
N ASN A 309 20.06 53.03 -60.05
CA ASN A 309 21.04 54.10 -60.19
C ASN A 309 22.20 53.70 -61.12
N LEU A 310 22.69 52.45 -61.03
CA LEU A 310 23.73 51.92 -61.91
C LEU A 310 23.25 51.81 -63.36
N GLU A 311 22.04 51.28 -63.60
CA GLU A 311 21.43 51.22 -64.93
C GLU A 311 21.30 52.61 -65.56
N LYS A 312 20.83 53.59 -64.78
CA LYS A 312 20.75 54.98 -65.23
C LYS A 312 22.13 55.55 -65.56
N ALA A 313 23.13 55.31 -64.71
CA ALA A 313 24.49 55.78 -64.93
C ALA A 313 25.11 55.17 -66.20
N ILE A 314 24.89 53.87 -66.46
CA ILE A 314 25.33 53.20 -67.70
C ILE A 314 24.66 53.86 -68.92
N ALA A 315 23.33 53.99 -68.92
CA ALA A 315 22.60 54.60 -70.03
C ALA A 315 23.05 56.06 -70.29
N GLU A 316 23.37 56.82 -69.24
CA GLU A 316 23.94 58.16 -69.37
C GLU A 316 25.33 58.11 -70.03
N LYS A 317 26.23 57.21 -69.62
CA LYS A 317 27.57 57.06 -70.20
C LYS A 317 27.53 56.57 -71.64
N GLU A 318 26.60 55.68 -71.97
CA GLU A 318 26.35 55.23 -73.34
C GLU A 318 25.91 56.36 -74.27
N LYS A 319 25.14 57.34 -73.78
CA LYS A 319 24.80 58.55 -74.57
C LYS A 319 26.05 59.36 -74.94
N PHE A 320 26.97 59.56 -73.99
CA PHE A 320 28.24 60.23 -74.26
C PHE A 320 29.11 59.41 -75.23
N MET A 321 29.15 58.08 -75.06
CA MET A 321 29.86 57.19 -75.98
C MET A 321 29.30 57.24 -77.40
N ALA A 322 27.98 57.24 -77.56
CA ALA A 322 27.30 57.34 -78.85
C ALA A 322 27.60 58.68 -79.54
N LEU A 323 27.67 59.79 -78.78
CA LEU A 323 28.08 61.09 -79.29
C LEU A 323 29.52 61.05 -79.81
N ALA A 324 30.45 60.50 -79.03
CA ALA A 324 31.86 60.39 -79.42
C ALA A 324 32.04 59.46 -80.65
N HIS A 325 31.35 58.32 -80.69
CA HIS A 325 31.33 57.41 -81.84
C HIS A 325 30.78 58.07 -83.10
N THR A 326 29.68 58.82 -83.00
CA THR A 326 29.09 59.53 -84.15
C THR A 326 30.06 60.59 -84.68
N ARG A 327 30.73 61.33 -83.79
CA ARG A 327 31.75 62.32 -84.17
C ARG A 327 32.93 61.66 -84.89
N LEU A 328 33.44 60.52 -84.39
CA LEU A 328 34.50 59.75 -85.05
C LEU A 328 34.04 59.19 -86.40
N GLY A 329 32.84 58.61 -86.46
CA GLY A 329 32.27 58.07 -87.70
C GLY A 329 32.14 59.14 -88.78
N ASN A 330 31.67 60.34 -88.44
CA ASN A 330 31.61 61.47 -89.37
C ASN A 330 33.02 61.88 -89.85
N ARG A 331 34.01 61.88 -88.95
CA ARG A 331 35.42 62.22 -89.28
C ARG A 331 36.10 61.15 -90.14
N ALA A 332 35.67 59.90 -90.09
CA ALA A 332 36.18 58.81 -90.92
C ALA A 332 35.82 58.93 -92.42
N HIS A 333 34.86 59.81 -92.78
CA HIS A 333 34.48 60.08 -94.17
C HIS A 333 35.34 61.14 -94.87
N ARG A 334 36.34 61.71 -94.18
CA ARG A 334 37.26 62.68 -94.80
C ARG A 334 38.09 62.00 -95.88
N GLU A 335 38.29 62.67 -97.00
CA GLU A 335 39.02 62.13 -98.16
C GLU A 335 40.48 62.63 -98.20
N ASN A 336 41.37 61.80 -98.75
CA ASN A 336 42.77 62.14 -99.02
C ASN A 336 43.54 62.61 -97.77
N VAL A 337 44.24 63.76 -97.87
CA VAL A 337 45.10 64.30 -96.81
C VAL A 337 44.31 64.80 -95.60
N GLU A 338 43.01 65.08 -95.77
CA GLU A 338 42.12 65.55 -94.70
C GLU A 338 41.76 64.41 -93.72
N LEU A 339 42.02 63.14 -94.06
CA LEU A 339 41.97 62.01 -93.12
C LEU A 339 43.19 62.03 -92.17
N CYS A 340 43.38 63.17 -91.54
CA CYS A 340 44.47 63.45 -90.62
C CYS A 340 44.07 63.06 -89.19
N ARG A 341 44.99 62.42 -88.48
CA ARG A 341 44.87 62.14 -87.03
C ARG A 341 45.26 63.38 -86.23
N ASP A 342 44.44 64.40 -86.33
CA ASP A 342 44.56 65.67 -85.60
C ASP A 342 44.33 65.49 -84.08
N GLU A 343 44.59 66.51 -83.27
CA GLU A 343 44.40 66.44 -81.82
C GLU A 343 42.97 66.06 -81.43
N ALA A 344 41.97 66.58 -82.13
CA ALA A 344 40.58 66.27 -81.85
C ALA A 344 40.24 64.79 -82.16
N GLU A 345 40.88 64.18 -83.17
CA GLU A 345 40.79 62.74 -83.45
C GLU A 345 41.37 61.94 -82.29
N VAL A 346 42.55 62.33 -81.80
CA VAL A 346 43.20 61.68 -80.66
C VAL A 346 42.32 61.76 -79.40
N TYR A 347 41.82 62.96 -79.07
CA TYR A 347 40.96 63.15 -77.90
C TYR A 347 39.63 62.39 -77.99
N LEU A 348 39.01 62.30 -79.18
CA LEU A 348 37.78 61.54 -79.37
C LEU A 348 38.01 60.03 -79.20
N VAL A 349 39.12 59.50 -79.72
CA VAL A 349 39.48 58.08 -79.52
C VAL A 349 39.74 57.79 -78.04
N ASP A 350 40.47 58.66 -77.35
CA ASP A 350 40.72 58.54 -75.91
C ASP A 350 39.44 58.66 -75.08
N GLU A 351 38.54 59.59 -75.43
CA GLU A 351 37.23 59.75 -74.80
C GLU A 351 36.40 58.46 -74.92
N VAL A 352 36.33 57.85 -76.11
CA VAL A 352 35.65 56.56 -76.31
C VAL A 352 36.24 55.47 -75.44
N ASN A 353 37.58 55.34 -75.40
CA ASN A 353 38.23 54.31 -74.60
C ASN A 353 37.96 54.49 -73.10
N ARG A 354 38.07 55.72 -72.58
CA ARG A 354 37.79 56.02 -71.16
C ARG A 354 36.32 55.78 -70.79
N ILE A 355 35.39 56.18 -71.65
CA ILE A 355 33.96 55.93 -71.40
C ILE A 355 33.66 54.44 -71.46
N ARG A 356 34.26 53.69 -72.38
CA ARG A 356 34.13 52.23 -72.47
C ARG A 356 34.59 51.56 -71.18
N ASP A 357 35.78 51.91 -70.67
CA ASP A 357 36.29 51.35 -69.43
C ASP A 357 35.38 51.67 -68.24
N ALA A 358 34.85 52.91 -68.16
CA ALA A 358 33.89 53.29 -67.14
C ALA A 358 32.57 52.50 -67.24
N VAL A 359 32.06 52.27 -68.45
CA VAL A 359 30.86 51.45 -68.68
C VAL A 359 31.10 50.00 -68.28
N ILE A 360 32.25 49.41 -68.62
CA ILE A 360 32.62 48.04 -68.22
C ILE A 360 32.62 47.91 -66.69
N ASN A 361 33.25 48.86 -65.99
CA ASN A 361 33.29 48.85 -64.52
C ASN A 361 31.89 48.98 -63.90
N LEU A 362 31.02 49.85 -64.45
CA LEU A 362 29.64 49.98 -64.00
C LEU A 362 28.82 48.72 -64.28
N GLN A 363 29.01 48.08 -65.43
CA GLN A 363 28.36 46.81 -65.77
C GLN A 363 28.79 45.66 -64.86
N GLN A 364 30.07 45.61 -64.48
CA GLN A 364 30.56 44.64 -63.49
C GLN A 364 29.89 44.87 -62.13
N MET A 365 29.88 46.11 -61.63
CA MET A 365 29.23 46.45 -60.37
C MET A 365 27.72 46.15 -60.39
N LEU A 366 27.07 46.37 -61.53
CA LEU A 366 25.66 46.00 -61.75
C LEU A 366 25.46 44.47 -61.66
N ALA A 367 26.36 43.67 -62.23
CA ALA A 367 26.30 42.22 -62.15
C ALA A 367 26.49 41.72 -60.71
N GLU A 368 27.45 42.29 -59.97
CA GLU A 368 27.70 41.99 -58.55
C GLU A 368 26.51 42.40 -57.66
N SER A 369 25.92 43.57 -57.91
CA SER A 369 24.72 44.05 -57.21
C SER A 369 23.51 43.14 -57.45
N ASN A 370 23.30 42.70 -58.70
CA ASN A 370 22.25 41.75 -59.06
C ASN A 370 22.45 40.37 -58.41
N ALA A 371 23.69 39.88 -58.34
CA ALA A 371 24.01 38.63 -57.65
C ALA A 371 23.71 38.73 -56.15
N THR A 372 24.11 39.84 -55.53
CA THR A 372 23.85 40.10 -54.10
C THR A 372 22.35 40.21 -53.81
N LEU A 373 21.58 40.89 -54.67
CA LEU A 373 20.12 40.97 -54.53
C LEU A 373 19.46 39.58 -54.55
N ARG A 374 19.87 38.69 -55.45
CA ARG A 374 19.34 37.31 -55.50
C ARG A 374 19.65 36.53 -54.21
N TYR A 375 20.85 36.72 -53.66
CA TYR A 375 21.23 36.09 -52.39
C TYR A 375 20.38 36.61 -51.22
N LEU A 376 20.16 37.93 -51.14
CA LEU A 376 19.32 38.54 -50.12
C LEU A 376 17.86 38.06 -50.22
N LEU A 377 17.29 38.00 -51.43
CA LEU A 377 15.93 37.47 -51.64
C LEU A 377 15.79 36.02 -51.17
N ARG A 378 16.79 35.18 -51.44
CA ARG A 378 16.79 33.79 -50.93
C ARG A 378 16.89 33.74 -49.40
N THR A 379 17.72 34.59 -48.83
CA THR A 379 17.91 34.69 -47.37
C THR A 379 16.62 35.17 -46.69
N GLN A 380 15.91 36.11 -47.30
CA GLN A 380 14.60 36.57 -46.82
C GLN A 380 13.60 35.41 -46.71
N ILE A 381 13.47 34.59 -47.76
CA ILE A 381 12.56 33.43 -47.76
C ILE A 381 12.93 32.46 -46.65
N GLN A 382 14.23 32.14 -46.49
CA GLN A 382 14.69 31.26 -45.41
C GLN A 382 14.34 31.81 -44.02
N LEU A 383 14.55 33.11 -43.79
CA LEU A 383 14.21 33.75 -42.52
C LEU A 383 12.69 33.72 -42.27
N GLU A 384 11.86 33.91 -43.30
CA GLU A 384 10.40 33.80 -43.18
C GLU A 384 9.95 32.38 -42.83
N GLU A 385 10.56 31.36 -43.43
CA GLU A 385 10.32 29.95 -43.07
C GLU A 385 10.70 29.68 -41.61
N ASP A 386 11.89 30.10 -41.18
CA ASP A 386 12.39 29.89 -39.82
C ASP A 386 11.53 30.60 -38.77
N ILE A 387 11.07 31.83 -39.04
CA ILE A 387 10.16 32.59 -38.16
C ILE A 387 8.81 31.87 -38.03
N ASN A 388 8.28 31.35 -39.14
CA ASN A 388 6.97 30.68 -39.15
C ASN A 388 6.97 29.39 -38.33
N ILE A 389 8.09 28.66 -38.31
CA ILE A 389 8.25 27.43 -37.50
C ILE A 389 8.27 27.76 -36.01
N LYS A 390 8.84 28.90 -35.60
CA LYS A 390 8.99 29.31 -34.19
C LYS A 390 7.78 30.08 -33.62
N ASN A 391 6.56 29.68 -33.97
CA ASN A 391 5.32 30.34 -33.51
C ASN A 391 4.81 29.89 -32.15
#